data_AF-A0A3S5DF65-F1
#
_entry.id   AF-A0A3S5DF65-F1
#
_cell.length_a   1.000
_cell.length_b   1.000
_cell.length_c   1.000
_cell.angle_alpha   90.00
_cell.angle_beta   90.00
_cell.angle_gamma   90.00
#
_symmetry.space_group_name_H-M   'P 1'
#
loop_
_entity.id
_entity.type
_entity.pdbx_description
1 polymer ?
#
loop_
_entity_poly.entity_id
_entity_poly.type
_entity_poly.pdbx_seq_one_letter_code
_entity_poly.pdbx_strand_id
1 'polypeptide(L)'
;MGFTLARDYTRPVSSVEDVIRWRERWFANPLPFVTDGVVLHQARSPSGRYWRNKPALWAVAWKYPPAEQVTRVERVMFRIGRTGKITVVLALDPLQLDDKWVRRVNIGSLARWRFWDIVPGDQVAVSLKGQGIPQVTRVRGAAWSGLC
;
A
#
# COMPACT_ATOMS: atom_id res chain seq x y z
N MET A 1 -31.05 -10.87 11.39
CA MET A 1 -29.89 -10.08 11.88
C MET A 1 -29.28 -9.34 10.69
N GLY A 2 -29.21 -8.01 10.77
CA GLY A 2 -29.09 -7.08 9.63
C GLY A 2 -27.71 -6.92 8.97
N PHE A 3 -26.92 -8.00 8.85
CA PHE A 3 -25.63 -7.99 8.15
C PHE A 3 -25.58 -9.09 7.08
N THR A 4 -26.46 -9.02 6.09
CA THR A 4 -26.58 -10.04 5.01
C THR A 4 -25.29 -10.18 4.21
N LEU A 5 -24.65 -9.07 3.86
CA LEU A 5 -23.39 -9.05 3.12
C LEU A 5 -22.28 -9.83 3.83
N ALA A 6 -22.13 -9.68 5.16
CA ALA A 6 -21.11 -10.42 5.88
C ALA A 6 -21.29 -11.94 5.76
N ARG A 7 -22.54 -12.41 5.71
CA ARG A 7 -22.85 -13.84 5.52
C ARG A 7 -22.53 -14.30 4.11
N ASP A 8 -22.86 -13.50 3.09
CA ASP A 8 -22.68 -13.84 1.68
C ASP A 8 -21.21 -13.86 1.24
N TYR A 9 -20.39 -13.04 1.93
CA TYR A 9 -18.94 -12.91 1.70
C TYR A 9 -18.09 -13.62 2.77
N THR A 10 -18.68 -14.53 3.56
CA THR A 10 -17.94 -15.44 4.44
C THR A 10 -17.89 -16.83 3.81
N ARG A 11 -16.69 -17.38 3.60
CA ARG A 11 -16.51 -18.70 2.97
C ARG A 11 -15.75 -19.66 3.89
N PRO A 12 -16.27 -20.87 4.15
CA PRO A 12 -15.48 -21.90 4.80
C PRO A 12 -14.32 -22.30 3.89
N VAL A 13 -13.17 -22.53 4.47
CA VAL A 13 -11.93 -22.91 3.80
C VAL A 13 -11.29 -24.06 4.58
N SER A 14 -10.65 -24.97 3.87
CA SER A 14 -9.98 -26.16 4.45
C SER A 14 -8.47 -26.17 4.23
N SER A 15 -7.96 -25.26 3.39
CA SER A 15 -6.55 -25.18 3.02
C SER A 15 -6.10 -23.72 2.84
N VAL A 16 -4.79 -23.50 2.83
CA VAL A 16 -4.22 -22.17 2.56
C VAL A 16 -4.45 -21.78 1.09
N GLU A 17 -4.44 -22.75 0.19
CA GLU A 17 -4.70 -22.59 -1.24
C GLU A 17 -6.13 -22.08 -1.49
N ASP A 18 -7.12 -22.57 -0.73
CA ASP A 18 -8.49 -22.07 -0.80
C ASP A 18 -8.58 -20.61 -0.36
N VAL A 19 -7.85 -20.23 0.69
CA VAL A 19 -7.78 -18.83 1.15
C VAL A 19 -7.19 -17.94 0.06
N ILE A 20 -6.06 -18.34 -0.53
CA ILE A 20 -5.41 -17.59 -1.60
C ILE A 20 -6.39 -17.38 -2.76
N ARG A 21 -7.06 -18.45 -3.20
CA ARG A 21 -8.03 -18.41 -4.29
C ARG A 21 -9.17 -17.44 -4.01
N TRP A 22 -9.74 -17.47 -2.80
CA TRP A 22 -10.82 -16.53 -2.43
C TRP A 22 -10.32 -15.09 -2.34
N ARG A 23 -9.15 -14.87 -1.73
CA ARG A 23 -8.54 -13.56 -1.61
C ARG A 23 -8.28 -12.94 -2.99
N GLU A 24 -7.69 -13.69 -3.92
CA GLU A 24 -7.42 -13.26 -5.29
C GLU A 24 -8.72 -12.99 -6.06
N ARG A 25 -9.71 -13.88 -5.94
CA ARG A 25 -11.02 -13.66 -6.55
C ARG A 25 -11.64 -12.35 -6.09
N TRP A 26 -11.68 -12.08 -4.79
CA TRP A 26 -12.25 -10.83 -4.28
C TRP A 26 -11.39 -9.60 -4.57
N PHE A 27 -10.07 -9.76 -4.72
CA PHE A 27 -9.19 -8.67 -5.14
C PHE A 27 -9.42 -8.27 -6.60
N ALA A 28 -9.62 -9.25 -7.48
CA ALA A 28 -9.71 -9.03 -8.92
C ALA A 28 -11.13 -8.73 -9.44
N ASN A 29 -12.16 -8.82 -8.59
CA ASN A 29 -13.55 -8.65 -9.00
C ASN A 29 -14.24 -7.54 -8.19
N PRO A 30 -15.18 -6.80 -8.80
CA PRO A 30 -15.93 -5.77 -8.09
C PRO A 30 -16.76 -6.37 -6.95
N LEU A 31 -16.82 -5.64 -5.84
CA LEU A 31 -17.63 -5.96 -4.67
C LEU A 31 -18.63 -4.82 -4.41
N PRO A 32 -19.78 -5.08 -3.76
CA PRO A 32 -20.77 -4.05 -3.46
C PRO A 32 -20.34 -3.10 -2.32
N PHE A 33 -19.07 -3.16 -1.90
CA PHE A 33 -18.46 -2.33 -0.86
C PHE A 33 -16.94 -2.28 -1.06
N VAL A 34 -16.30 -1.28 -0.44
CA VAL A 34 -14.84 -1.11 -0.46
C VAL A 34 -14.19 -2.09 0.52
N THR A 35 -13.07 -2.69 0.12
CA THR A 35 -12.29 -3.62 0.95
C THR A 35 -10.80 -3.32 0.86
N ASP A 36 -10.06 -3.57 1.94
CA ASP A 36 -8.61 -3.44 2.00
C ASP A 36 -7.90 -4.81 2.16
N GLY A 37 -8.65 -5.90 2.11
CA GLY A 37 -8.15 -7.27 2.26
C GLY A 37 -9.23 -8.26 2.68
N VAL A 38 -8.78 -9.37 3.25
CA VAL A 38 -9.63 -10.42 3.83
C VAL A 38 -9.27 -10.66 5.28
N VAL A 39 -10.23 -11.11 6.09
CA VAL A 39 -9.97 -11.58 7.44
C VAL A 39 -10.09 -13.09 7.46
N LEU A 40 -9.01 -13.76 7.86
CA LEU A 40 -9.04 -15.18 8.15
C LEU A 40 -9.36 -15.32 9.63
N HIS A 41 -10.25 -16.23 9.97
CA HIS A 41 -10.50 -16.56 11.36
C HIS A 41 -10.80 -18.05 11.52
N GLN A 42 -10.51 -18.57 12.71
CA GLN A 42 -10.95 -19.90 13.11
C GLN A 42 -12.47 -19.94 13.19
N ALA A 43 -13.07 -21.09 12.86
CA ALA A 43 -14.51 -21.27 12.93
C ALA A 43 -15.07 -21.08 14.36
N ARG A 44 -14.24 -21.32 15.38
CA ARG A 44 -14.56 -21.06 16.79
C ARG A 44 -13.71 -19.89 17.28
N SER A 45 -14.37 -18.84 17.77
CA SER A 45 -13.74 -17.73 18.47
C SER A 45 -14.01 -17.81 19.97
N PRO A 46 -13.11 -17.32 20.84
CA PRO A 46 -13.40 -17.18 22.26
C PRO A 46 -14.57 -16.22 22.48
N SER A 47 -15.29 -16.38 23.60
CA SER A 47 -16.36 -15.46 24.01
C SER A 47 -15.85 -14.01 24.05
N GLY A 48 -16.68 -13.06 23.63
CA GLY A 48 -16.34 -11.64 23.51
C GLY A 48 -15.73 -11.04 24.78
N ARG A 49 -16.11 -11.53 25.98
CA ARG A 49 -15.53 -11.10 27.27
C ARG A 49 -14.03 -11.37 27.41
N TYR A 50 -13.48 -12.30 26.62
CA TYR A 50 -12.05 -12.63 26.61
C TYR A 50 -11.27 -11.89 25.53
N TRP A 51 -11.94 -11.07 24.71
CA TRP A 51 -11.27 -10.26 23.72
C TRP A 51 -10.48 -9.17 24.43
N ARG A 52 -9.29 -8.89 23.89
CA ARG A 52 -8.37 -7.88 24.43
C ARG A 52 -7.98 -6.95 23.30
N ASN A 53 -7.59 -5.72 23.62
CA ASN A 53 -7.02 -4.78 22.65
C ASN A 53 -5.56 -5.16 22.31
N LYS A 54 -5.37 -6.36 21.78
CA LYS A 54 -4.10 -6.90 21.27
C LYS A 54 -4.41 -7.87 20.13
N PRO A 55 -3.43 -8.18 19.26
CA PRO A 55 -3.65 -9.13 18.16
C PRO A 55 -4.26 -10.45 18.65
N ALA A 56 -5.33 -10.88 17.99
CA ALA A 56 -5.99 -12.14 18.26
C ALA A 56 -5.18 -13.30 17.66
N LEU A 57 -5.12 -14.44 18.36
CA LEU A 57 -4.48 -15.66 17.83
C LEU A 57 -5.41 -16.46 16.90
N TRP A 58 -6.71 -16.17 16.94
CA TRP A 58 -7.74 -16.89 16.19
C TRP A 58 -8.17 -16.15 14.92
N ALA A 59 -7.65 -14.95 14.65
CA ALA A 59 -7.96 -14.18 13.46
C ALA A 59 -6.79 -13.31 13.00
N VAL A 60 -6.66 -13.15 11.69
CA VAL A 60 -5.64 -12.30 11.07
C VAL A 60 -6.22 -11.57 9.86
N ALA A 61 -5.91 -10.27 9.74
CA ALA A 61 -6.24 -9.48 8.56
C ALA A 61 -5.13 -9.63 7.51
N TRP A 62 -5.46 -10.20 6.35
CA TRP A 62 -4.58 -10.29 5.21
C TRP A 62 -4.93 -9.22 4.18
N LYS A 63 -4.23 -8.08 4.29
CA LYS A 63 -4.44 -6.92 3.43
C LYS A 63 -4.05 -7.17 1.97
N TYR A 64 -4.73 -6.48 1.06
CA TYR A 64 -4.33 -6.41 -0.34
C TYR A 64 -3.02 -5.62 -0.50
N PRO A 65 -2.27 -5.84 -1.60
CA PRO A 65 -1.15 -4.97 -1.93
C PRO A 65 -1.66 -3.53 -2.03
N PRO A 66 -0.92 -2.53 -1.51
CA PRO A 66 -1.32 -1.15 -1.66
C PRO A 66 -1.37 -0.79 -3.15
N ALA A 67 -2.37 0.02 -3.54
CA ALA A 67 -2.43 0.54 -4.89
C ALA A 67 -1.15 1.31 -5.21
N GLU A 68 -0.56 1.01 -6.37
CA GLU A 68 0.58 1.75 -6.91
C GLU A 68 0.13 2.50 -8.17
N GLN A 69 0.64 3.71 -8.35
CA GLN A 69 0.54 4.43 -9.61
C GLN A 69 1.89 4.99 -10.02
N VAL A 70 2.11 5.04 -11.34
CA VAL A 70 3.33 5.58 -11.92
C VAL A 70 3.11 7.04 -12.28
N THR A 71 4.06 7.89 -11.93
CA THR A 71 4.07 9.31 -12.27
C THR A 71 5.49 9.76 -12.60
N ARG A 72 5.63 10.93 -13.22
CA ARG A 72 6.92 11.54 -13.55
C ARG A 72 7.42 12.42 -12.41
N VAL A 73 8.74 12.43 -12.21
CA VAL A 73 9.42 13.36 -11.30
C VAL A 73 9.63 14.69 -12.03
N GLU A 74 8.98 15.75 -11.54
CA GLU A 74 9.17 17.11 -12.06
C GLU A 74 10.46 17.75 -11.53
N ARG A 75 10.74 17.56 -10.23
CA ARG A 75 11.85 18.21 -9.54
C ARG A 75 12.28 17.45 -8.31
N VAL A 76 13.58 17.46 -8.03
CA VAL A 76 14.16 17.02 -6.74
C VAL A 76 14.43 18.25 -5.87
N MET A 77 13.90 18.28 -4.66
CA MET A 77 14.08 19.38 -3.70
C MET A 77 14.87 18.90 -2.48
N PHE A 78 15.80 19.71 -2.02
CA PHE A 78 16.61 19.45 -0.83
C PHE A 78 16.23 20.44 0.26
N ARG A 79 15.93 19.94 1.47
CA ARG A 79 15.60 20.74 2.65
C ARG A 79 16.66 20.52 3.73
N ILE A 80 17.22 21.60 4.25
CA ILE A 80 18.19 21.55 5.34
C ILE A 80 17.45 21.81 6.65
N GLY A 81 17.52 20.85 7.58
CA GLY A 81 16.95 20.98 8.92
C GLY A 81 17.84 21.80 9.86
N ARG A 82 17.31 22.14 11.05
CA ARG A 82 18.04 22.92 12.08
C ARG A 82 19.38 22.29 12.49
N THR A 83 19.51 20.97 12.40
CA THR A 83 20.71 20.20 12.75
C THR A 83 21.64 19.96 11.56
N GLY A 84 21.41 20.62 10.41
CA GLY A 84 22.18 20.42 9.18
C GLY A 84 21.78 19.16 8.38
N LYS A 85 20.88 18.31 8.91
CA LYS A 85 20.40 17.12 8.18
C LYS A 85 19.64 17.51 6.92
N ILE A 86 20.04 16.94 5.79
CA ILE A 86 19.39 17.13 4.48
C ILE A 86 18.29 16.09 4.29
N THR A 87 17.07 16.56 3.97
CA THR A 87 15.93 15.74 3.56
C THR A 87 15.61 15.98 2.09
N VAL A 88 15.38 14.90 1.34
CA VAL A 88 15.06 14.94 -0.09
C VAL A 88 13.56 14.74 -0.30
N VAL A 89 12.95 15.59 -1.10
CA VAL A 89 11.53 15.54 -1.47
C VAL A 89 11.41 15.64 -2.98
N LEU A 90 10.65 14.74 -3.60
CA LEU A 90 10.31 14.84 -5.02
C LEU A 90 9.03 15.65 -5.19
N ALA A 91 9.02 16.54 -6.18
CA ALA A 91 7.80 17.05 -6.81
C ALA A 91 7.45 16.14 -7.98
N LEU A 92 6.18 15.79 -8.10
CA LEU A 92 5.66 14.81 -9.04
C LEU A 92 4.57 15.45 -9.89
N ASP A 93 4.41 14.97 -11.13
CA ASP A 93 3.18 15.20 -11.88
C ASP A 93 2.00 14.70 -11.00
N PRO A 94 0.93 15.49 -10.81
CA PRO A 94 -0.16 15.13 -9.92
C PRO A 94 -0.77 13.77 -10.26
N LEU A 95 -0.89 12.90 -9.27
CA LEU A 95 -1.55 11.61 -9.39
C LEU A 95 -2.55 11.41 -8.26
N GLN A 96 -3.62 10.68 -8.53
CA GLN A 96 -4.62 10.32 -7.54
C GLN A 96 -4.33 8.90 -7.03
N LEU A 97 -4.02 8.75 -5.74
CA LEU A 97 -3.87 7.45 -5.09
C LEU A 97 -5.02 7.29 -4.10
N ASP A 98 -5.89 6.32 -4.37
CA ASP A 98 -7.14 6.13 -3.61
C ASP A 98 -7.98 7.43 -3.63
N ASP A 99 -8.33 7.98 -2.47
CA ASP A 99 -9.06 9.23 -2.31
C ASP A 99 -8.15 10.48 -2.22
N LYS A 100 -6.83 10.34 -2.45
CA LYS A 100 -5.84 11.41 -2.24
C LYS A 100 -5.16 11.87 -3.51
N TRP A 101 -5.04 13.19 -3.67
CA TRP A 101 -4.16 13.80 -4.65
C TRP A 101 -2.75 13.94 -4.08
N VAL A 102 -1.78 13.30 -4.74
CA VAL A 102 -0.37 13.36 -4.40
C VAL A 102 0.35 14.23 -5.43
N ARG A 103 1.19 15.15 -4.94
CA ARG A 103 2.10 15.98 -5.78
C ARG A 103 3.53 15.97 -5.28
N ARG A 104 3.75 15.42 -4.08
CA ARG A 104 5.05 15.38 -3.43
C ARG A 104 5.21 14.07 -2.67
N VAL A 105 6.42 13.54 -2.68
CA VAL A 105 6.79 12.36 -1.89
C VAL A 105 8.13 12.60 -1.21
N ASN A 106 8.22 12.24 0.08
CA ASN A 106 9.45 12.36 0.84
C ASN A 106 10.31 11.11 0.64
N ILE A 107 11.54 11.30 0.15
CA ILE A 107 12.52 10.21 -0.02
C ILE A 107 13.28 9.95 1.27
N GLY A 108 13.37 10.93 2.17
CA GLY A 108 14.11 10.85 3.42
C GLY A 108 15.53 11.38 3.25
N SER A 109 16.53 10.56 3.56
CA SER A 109 17.93 10.99 3.58
C SER A 109 18.54 11.14 2.19
N LEU A 110 19.60 11.95 2.10
CA LEU A 110 20.42 12.05 0.89
C LEU A 110 20.98 10.69 0.45
N ALA A 111 21.39 9.84 1.40
CA ALA A 111 21.87 8.48 1.11
C ALA A 111 20.79 7.60 0.46
N ARG A 112 19.54 7.71 0.93
CA ARG A 112 18.41 6.97 0.33
C ARG A 112 18.10 7.48 -1.07
N TRP A 113 18.14 8.79 -1.30
CA TRP A 113 17.98 9.35 -2.64
C TRP A 113 19.08 8.88 -3.61
N ARG A 114 20.35 8.89 -3.19
CA ARG A 114 21.47 8.37 -3.99
C ARG A 114 21.34 6.89 -4.32
N PHE A 115 20.82 6.08 -3.39
CA PHE A 115 20.54 4.67 -3.64
C PHE A 115 19.51 4.47 -4.77
N TRP A 116 18.47 5.32 -4.80
CA TRP A 116 17.45 5.27 -5.84
C TRP A 116 17.87 5.96 -7.14
N ASP A 117 18.91 6.80 -7.11
CA ASP A 117 19.46 7.58 -8.23
C ASP A 117 18.40 8.33 -9.05
N ILE A 118 17.45 8.98 -8.36
CA ILE A 118 16.30 9.60 -9.00
C ILE A 118 16.67 10.99 -9.53
N VAL A 119 16.43 11.21 -10.81
CA VAL A 119 16.59 12.52 -11.47
C VAL A 119 15.25 13.06 -11.99
N PRO A 120 15.12 14.38 -12.19
CA PRO A 120 13.97 14.93 -12.90
C PRO A 120 13.80 14.28 -14.28
N GLY A 121 12.56 13.94 -14.64
CA GLY A 121 12.22 13.21 -15.86
C GLY A 121 12.00 11.71 -15.66
N ASP A 122 12.52 11.12 -14.57
CA ASP A 122 12.29 9.71 -14.26
C ASP A 122 10.82 9.41 -13.97
N GLN A 123 10.42 8.15 -14.21
CA GLN A 123 9.14 7.64 -13.76
C GLN A 123 9.31 6.91 -12.43
N VAL A 124 8.43 7.18 -11.48
CA VAL A 124 8.42 6.53 -10.17
C VAL A 124 7.06 5.91 -9.90
N ALA A 125 7.06 4.69 -9.37
CA ALA A 125 5.87 4.08 -8.79
C ALA A 125 5.71 4.57 -7.36
N VAL A 126 4.52 5.10 -7.05
CA VAL A 126 4.17 5.65 -5.75
C VAL A 126 3.00 4.87 -5.17
N SER A 127 3.09 4.52 -3.90
CA SER A 127 2.01 3.89 -3.14
C SER A 127 1.79 4.58 -1.80
N LEU A 128 0.67 4.27 -1.16
CA LEU A 128 0.37 4.74 0.19
C LEU A 128 0.78 3.70 1.23
N LYS A 129 1.55 4.11 2.24
CA LYS A 129 1.93 3.26 3.38
C LYS A 129 1.14 3.64 4.63
N GLY A 130 0.67 2.63 5.36
CA GLY A 130 0.06 2.78 6.69
C GLY A 130 -1.11 3.76 6.67
N GLN A 131 -0.97 4.88 7.38
CA GLN A 131 -1.98 5.95 7.49
C GLN A 131 -2.12 6.82 6.21
N GLY A 132 -1.78 6.28 5.04
CA GLY A 132 -1.88 6.98 3.77
C GLY A 132 -0.73 7.94 3.49
N ILE A 133 0.49 7.59 3.90
CA ILE A 133 1.72 8.35 3.63
C ILE A 133 2.27 7.92 2.26
N PRO A 134 2.43 8.83 1.27
CA PRO A 134 3.02 8.48 -0.01
C PRO A 134 4.47 8.02 0.11
N GLN A 135 4.84 6.98 -0.63
CA GLN A 135 6.21 6.47 -0.72
C GLN A 135 6.54 6.02 -2.15
N VAL A 136 7.80 6.17 -2.55
CA VAL A 136 8.32 5.57 -3.78
C VAL A 136 8.61 4.09 -3.54
N THR A 137 8.10 3.22 -4.40
CA THR A 137 8.33 1.77 -4.35
C THR A 137 9.22 1.26 -5.47
N ARG A 138 9.28 1.98 -6.60
CA ARG A 138 10.08 1.62 -7.78
C ARG A 138 10.47 2.87 -8.56
N VAL A 139 11.61 2.81 -9.23
CA VAL A 139 12.09 3.85 -10.14
C VAL A 139 12.33 3.21 -11.50
N ARG A 140 11.89 3.89 -12.55
CA ARG A 140 12.23 3.61 -13.95
C ARG A 140 12.92 4.87 -14.47
N GLY A 141 14.25 4.81 -14.51
CA GLY A 141 15.05 5.93 -14.96
C GLY A 141 14.99 6.12 -16.48
N ALA A 142 15.28 7.32 -16.96
CA ALA A 142 15.41 7.57 -18.41
C ALA A 142 16.52 6.72 -19.07
N ALA A 143 17.50 6.21 -18.31
CA ALA A 143 18.53 5.30 -18.80
C ALA A 143 18.04 3.85 -19.05
N TRP A 144 16.80 3.50 -18.67
CA TRP A 144 16.23 2.16 -18.84
C TRP A 144 15.57 1.93 -20.21
N SER A 145 15.50 2.93 -21.08
CA SER A 145 14.91 2.81 -22.43
C SER A 145 15.89 2.30 -23.51
N GLY A 146 17.05 1.76 -23.12
CA GLY A 146 18.12 1.33 -24.03
C GLY A 146 18.45 -0.18 -24.03
N LEU A 147 17.71 -1.02 -23.32
CA LEU A 147 17.88 -2.48 -23.35
C LEU A 147 16.59 -3.13 -23.84
N CYS A 148 16.38 -3.04 -25.16
CA CYS A 148 15.61 -4.02 -25.92
C CYS A 148 16.57 -5.07 -26.48
#